data_AF-A0A2S8ZKU2-F1
#
_entry.id   AF-A0A2S8ZKU2-F1
#
_cell.length_a   1.000
_cell.length_b   1.000
_cell.length_c   1.000
_cell.angle_alpha   90.00
_cell.angle_beta   90.00
_cell.angle_gamma   90.00
#
_symmetry.space_group_name_H-M   'P 1'
#
loop_
_entity.id
_entity.type
_entity.pdbx_description
1 polymer ?
#
loop_
_entity_poly.entity_id
_entity_poly.type
_entity_poly.pdbx_seq_one_letter_code
_entity_poly.pdbx_strand_id
1 'polypeptide(L)'
;MKKSYFIALCAISLAGCSAPGDELESLNESQTLNGSAPNQLAKGGFRDNPDTPTPPPAGIWSKSFYLTNPIYGFYSDLTKKHLYNTSPLPSELPKSYPGLSYYFQERLLGSADGPGPVITRWFHTGSNDLVLTTNPNELAGQSNWEKRDLGTSYNGDEPGSFPIYRYFNGDKKTHFYTRDKNELGDGKDGYAYEGIAFYLKDSEPKAFRLRDGEFFQDNNTGALYVVFESTLRRIESSAVMNNLFSPLYVFKRNIDEDLTGERGPDITSSAKLVQNTNDGKIYMVDDGLYRYIPTTQIFNSYRFKESSIERKPVRMMFTGKDIVKTY
;
A
#
# COMPACT_ATOMS: atom_id res chain seq x y z
N MET A 1 -36.77 -25.82 32.48
CA MET A 1 -36.17 -25.67 33.83
C MET A 1 -35.11 -24.57 33.77
N LYS A 2 -35.36 -23.48 34.49
CA LYS A 2 -34.43 -22.35 34.67
C LYS A 2 -33.30 -22.75 35.63
N LYS A 3 -32.07 -22.31 35.39
CA LYS A 3 -31.12 -21.97 36.46
C LYS A 3 -30.37 -20.70 36.10
N SER A 4 -30.53 -19.72 36.96
CA SER A 4 -29.87 -18.41 37.02
C SER A 4 -29.07 -18.39 38.33
N TYR A 5 -27.87 -17.82 38.33
CA TYR A 5 -27.16 -17.30 39.52
C TYR A 5 -26.25 -16.15 39.05
N PHE A 6 -26.62 -14.87 39.30
CA PHE A 6 -26.17 -13.96 40.39
C PHE A 6 -24.64 -13.71 40.39
N ILE A 7 -24.17 -12.61 39.80
CA ILE A 7 -23.91 -11.25 40.38
C ILE A 7 -23.03 -11.28 41.63
N ALA A 8 -21.84 -10.69 41.51
CA ALA A 8 -21.15 -10.01 42.61
C ALA A 8 -20.52 -8.70 42.09
N LEU A 9 -21.09 -7.60 42.56
CA LEU A 9 -20.70 -6.21 42.43
C LEU A 9 -19.72 -5.89 43.56
N CYS A 10 -18.57 -5.27 43.27
CA CYS A 10 -17.78 -4.59 44.30
C CYS A 10 -17.27 -3.26 43.76
N ALA A 11 -17.90 -2.18 44.22
CA ALA A 11 -17.43 -0.82 44.12
C ALA A 11 -16.74 -0.46 45.44
N ILE A 12 -15.49 0.05 45.38
CA ILE A 12 -14.87 0.75 46.51
C ILE A 12 -14.20 2.04 46.01
N SER A 13 -14.74 3.12 46.55
CA SER A 13 -14.38 4.53 46.71
C SER A 13 -13.00 5.07 46.29
N LEU A 14 -13.10 6.28 45.74
CA LEU A 14 -12.11 7.37 45.64
C LEU A 14 -11.47 7.74 47.00
N ALA A 15 -10.17 8.03 46.96
CA ALA A 15 -9.53 9.02 47.82
C ALA A 15 -8.35 9.64 47.03
N GLY A 16 -8.44 10.95 46.76
CA GLY A 16 -7.34 11.73 46.25
C GLY A 16 -6.50 12.29 47.40
N CYS A 17 -5.22 12.56 47.12
CA CYS A 17 -4.45 13.60 47.81
C CYS A 17 -3.28 14.08 46.92
N SER A 18 -3.22 15.40 46.82
CA SER A 18 -2.27 16.37 46.25
C SER A 18 -0.79 15.99 46.04
N ALA A 19 -0.21 16.59 44.98
CA ALA A 19 1.23 16.89 44.79
C ALA A 19 1.71 17.98 45.78
N PRO A 20 3.03 18.23 45.98
CA PRO A 20 3.82 19.05 45.02
C PRO A 20 5.33 18.71 44.95
N GLY A 21 6.05 19.26 43.96
CA GLY A 21 7.51 19.37 43.99
C GLY A 21 8.18 19.50 42.61
N ASP A 22 8.47 20.75 42.23
CA ASP A 22 9.25 21.19 41.07
C ASP A 22 10.65 20.55 40.99
N GLU A 23 11.15 20.33 39.78
CA GLU A 23 12.49 20.77 39.36
C GLU A 23 12.60 20.77 37.83
N LEU A 24 12.60 21.99 37.28
CA LEU A 24 12.99 22.33 35.92
C LEU A 24 14.51 22.45 35.88
N GLU A 25 15.21 21.60 35.13
CA GLU A 25 16.57 21.90 34.69
C GLU A 25 16.59 22.23 33.19
N SER A 26 16.99 23.47 32.94
CA SER A 26 17.35 24.06 31.66
C SER A 26 18.59 23.39 31.07
N LEU A 27 18.55 23.05 29.78
CA LEU A 27 19.77 22.85 29.00
C LEU A 27 19.79 23.76 27.77
N ASN A 28 20.88 24.53 27.73
CA ASN A 28 21.26 25.59 26.81
C ASN A 28 21.10 25.27 25.31
N GLU A 29 20.51 26.22 24.60
CA GLU A 29 20.85 26.50 23.21
C GLU A 29 22.20 27.23 23.15
N SER A 30 23.13 26.69 22.37
CA SER A 30 24.04 27.38 21.43
C SER A 30 25.42 26.72 21.34
N GLN A 31 25.66 25.98 20.25
CA GLN A 31 26.93 25.95 19.53
C GLN A 31 26.74 25.34 18.12
N THR A 32 26.48 26.24 17.17
CA THR A 32 27.03 26.34 15.80
C THR A 32 27.31 25.08 14.95
N LEU A 33 26.54 24.98 13.86
CA LEU A 33 26.99 25.00 12.44
C LEU A 33 28.31 24.27 12.09
N ASN A 34 28.19 23.06 11.55
CA ASN A 34 28.84 22.62 10.29
C ASN A 34 28.53 21.14 10.05
N GLY A 35 27.88 20.83 8.92
CA GLY A 35 27.67 19.44 8.51
C GLY A 35 26.70 19.33 7.35
N SER A 36 27.24 19.12 6.15
CA SER A 36 26.51 18.79 4.93
C SER A 36 25.53 17.65 5.16
N ALA A 37 24.22 17.92 5.16
CA ALA A 37 23.20 16.89 5.26
C ALA A 37 23.00 16.22 3.90
N PRO A 38 23.18 14.90 3.75
CA PRO A 38 22.66 14.18 2.60
C PRO A 38 21.13 14.11 2.70
N ASN A 39 20.44 14.29 1.58
CA ASN A 39 19.00 14.05 1.42
C ASN A 39 18.62 12.69 2.02
N GLN A 40 18.05 12.70 3.23
CA GLN A 40 17.37 11.53 3.78
C GLN A 40 15.98 11.48 3.17
N LEU A 41 15.82 10.62 2.16
CA LEU A 41 14.52 10.11 1.77
C LEU A 41 13.90 9.45 3.01
N ALA A 42 12.71 9.91 3.40
CA ALA A 42 11.98 9.42 4.56
C ALA A 42 11.82 7.89 4.47
N LYS A 43 12.55 7.19 5.32
CA LYS A 43 12.49 5.74 5.50
C LYS A 43 11.27 5.45 6.36
N GLY A 44 10.09 5.34 5.73
CA GLY A 44 8.84 4.99 6.40
C GLY A 44 8.83 3.53 6.86
N GLY A 45 9.47 3.24 7.99
CA GLY A 45 9.28 2.00 8.74
C GLY A 45 8.15 2.19 9.73
N PHE A 46 7.01 1.55 9.48
CA PHE A 46 5.91 1.48 10.45
C PHE A 46 5.91 0.07 11.06
N ARG A 47 6.33 -0.02 12.32
CA ARG A 47 6.03 -1.14 13.21
C ARG A 47 4.86 -0.69 14.08
N ASP A 48 3.65 -1.14 13.74
CA ASP A 48 2.52 -1.05 14.67
C ASP A 48 2.15 -2.47 15.12
N ASN A 49 2.13 -2.61 16.44
CA ASN A 49 1.59 -3.75 17.16
C ASN A 49 0.07 -3.83 16.91
N PRO A 50 -0.52 -5.00 16.59
CA PRO A 50 -1.92 -5.07 16.23
C PRO A 50 -2.73 -5.31 17.49
N ASP A 51 -3.20 -4.25 18.16
CA ASP A 51 -4.32 -4.35 19.12
C ASP A 51 -4.83 -2.96 19.50
N THR A 52 -5.33 -2.23 18.50
CA THR A 52 -6.40 -1.23 18.54
C THR A 52 -6.44 -0.60 17.15
N PRO A 53 -7.58 -0.57 16.43
CA PRO A 53 -7.63 0.14 15.16
C PRO A 53 -7.46 1.63 15.45
N THR A 54 -6.25 2.15 15.32
CA THR A 54 -6.06 3.58 15.09
C THR A 54 -6.87 3.92 13.84
N PRO A 55 -7.74 4.95 13.87
CA PRO A 55 -8.44 5.37 12.66
C PRO A 55 -7.39 5.58 11.56
N PRO A 56 -7.59 5.03 10.35
CA PRO A 56 -6.65 5.25 9.27
C PRO A 56 -6.45 6.76 9.11
N PRO A 57 -5.21 7.23 8.89
CA PRO A 57 -4.94 8.67 8.79
C PRO A 57 -5.88 9.30 7.76
N ALA A 58 -6.29 10.55 8.02
CA ALA A 58 -7.25 11.29 7.20
C ALA A 58 -6.96 11.11 5.70
N GLY A 59 -7.96 10.70 4.92
CA GLY A 59 -7.78 10.25 3.55
C GLY A 59 -8.93 9.39 3.04
N ILE A 60 -8.99 9.24 1.72
CA ILE A 60 -9.83 8.24 1.08
C ILE A 60 -8.99 7.00 0.82
N TRP A 61 -9.52 5.85 1.22
CA TRP A 61 -8.85 4.57 1.12
C TRP A 61 -9.69 3.61 0.30
N SER A 62 -9.04 2.90 -0.61
CA SER A 62 -9.64 1.80 -1.34
C SER A 62 -9.58 0.53 -0.50
N LYS A 63 -10.73 -0.10 -0.27
CA LYS A 63 -10.88 -1.48 0.21
C LYS A 63 -10.57 -2.50 -0.88
N SER A 64 -10.46 -2.12 -2.16
CA SER A 64 -9.88 -3.05 -3.14
C SER A 64 -8.43 -3.32 -2.74
N PHE A 65 -8.10 -4.59 -2.57
CA PHE A 65 -6.83 -5.01 -2.01
C PHE A 65 -5.84 -5.37 -3.11
N TYR A 66 -4.59 -4.98 -2.94
CA TYR A 66 -3.50 -5.64 -3.63
C TYR A 66 -2.95 -6.72 -2.72
N LEU A 67 -2.48 -7.81 -3.31
CA LEU A 67 -1.62 -8.72 -2.58
C LEU A 67 -0.40 -7.91 -2.12
N THR A 68 -0.20 -7.78 -0.82
CA THR A 68 1.02 -7.20 -0.24
C THR A 68 2.13 -8.25 -0.38
N ASN A 69 3.22 -7.85 -1.06
CA ASN A 69 4.41 -8.64 -1.34
C ASN A 69 4.18 -10.17 -1.54
N PRO A 70 3.34 -10.57 -2.50
CA PRO A 70 3.06 -11.97 -2.77
C PRO A 70 4.31 -12.70 -3.26
N ILE A 71 4.47 -13.99 -2.99
CA ILE A 71 5.43 -14.85 -3.67
C ILE A 71 4.67 -15.77 -4.61
N TYR A 72 4.88 -15.60 -5.91
CA TYR A 72 4.34 -16.47 -6.95
C TYR A 72 5.34 -17.57 -7.30
N GLY A 73 4.84 -18.77 -7.55
CA GLY A 73 5.58 -19.88 -8.14
C GLY A 73 5.19 -20.07 -9.60
N PHE A 74 6.20 -20.36 -10.41
CA PHE A 74 6.09 -20.53 -11.86
C PHE A 74 6.73 -21.84 -12.26
N TYR A 75 6.13 -22.52 -13.23
CA TYR A 75 6.64 -23.76 -13.79
C TYR A 75 6.82 -23.64 -15.29
N SER A 76 7.83 -24.32 -15.82
CA SER A 76 8.07 -24.47 -17.25
C SER A 76 8.07 -25.94 -17.63
N ASP A 77 7.18 -26.31 -18.55
CA ASP A 77 7.16 -27.65 -19.13
C ASP A 77 8.38 -27.95 -19.99
N LEU A 78 9.06 -26.92 -20.51
CA LEU A 78 10.25 -27.08 -21.33
C LEU A 78 11.48 -27.40 -20.48
N THR A 79 11.67 -26.64 -19.40
CA THR A 79 12.89 -26.73 -18.56
C THR A 79 12.70 -27.67 -17.38
N LYS A 80 11.45 -28.01 -17.04
CA LYS A 80 11.05 -28.76 -15.85
C LYS A 80 11.51 -28.10 -14.55
N LYS A 81 11.59 -26.77 -14.53
CA LYS A 81 12.02 -25.96 -13.37
C LYS A 81 10.87 -25.23 -12.72
N HIS A 82 10.97 -25.06 -11.40
CA HIS A 82 10.15 -24.14 -10.64
C HIS A 82 10.96 -22.88 -10.30
N LEU A 83 10.40 -21.71 -10.57
CA LEU A 83 10.98 -20.42 -10.23
C LEU A 83 9.98 -19.59 -9.42
N TYR A 84 10.49 -18.65 -8.62
CA TYR A 84 9.67 -17.86 -7.71
C TYR A 84 10.05 -16.38 -7.75
N ASN A 85 9.05 -15.51 -7.71
CA ASN A 85 9.23 -14.06 -7.74
C ASN A 85 8.04 -13.33 -7.08
N THR A 86 8.21 -12.05 -6.77
CA THR A 86 7.13 -11.22 -6.21
C THR A 86 6.24 -10.57 -7.25
N SER A 87 6.71 -10.50 -8.50
CA SER A 87 5.91 -10.08 -9.64
C SER A 87 5.13 -11.25 -10.23
N PRO A 88 3.86 -11.04 -10.62
CA PRO A 88 3.08 -12.06 -11.31
C PRO A 88 3.52 -12.24 -12.78
N LEU A 89 4.48 -11.44 -13.27
CA LEU A 89 4.88 -11.43 -14.68
C LEU A 89 6.00 -12.44 -14.94
N PRO A 90 5.79 -13.49 -15.77
CA PRO A 90 6.84 -14.44 -16.14
C PRO A 90 8.05 -13.78 -16.85
N SER A 91 7.85 -12.60 -17.44
CA SER A 91 8.92 -11.82 -18.07
C SER A 91 10.00 -11.36 -17.08
N GLU A 92 9.65 -11.23 -15.80
CA GLU A 92 10.54 -10.75 -14.72
C GLU A 92 11.24 -11.88 -13.96
N LEU A 93 11.01 -13.13 -14.35
CA LEU A 93 11.76 -14.26 -13.81
C LEU A 93 13.24 -14.16 -14.20
N PRO A 94 14.17 -14.61 -13.34
CA PRO A 94 15.58 -14.72 -13.69
C PRO A 94 15.75 -15.73 -14.84
N LYS A 95 16.71 -15.46 -15.74
CA LYS A 95 16.97 -16.25 -16.96
C LYS A 95 18.47 -16.37 -17.17
N SER A 96 18.95 -17.57 -17.50
CA SER A 96 20.36 -17.77 -17.87
C SER A 96 20.62 -17.91 -19.38
N TYR A 97 19.57 -17.95 -20.20
CA TYR A 97 19.68 -18.07 -21.66
C TYR A 97 18.75 -17.09 -22.39
N PRO A 98 19.15 -16.61 -23.58
CA PRO A 98 18.28 -15.85 -24.46
C PRO A 98 17.24 -16.77 -25.12
N GLY A 99 15.95 -16.57 -24.85
CA GLY A 99 14.87 -17.34 -25.47
C GLY A 99 13.58 -17.41 -24.64
N LEU A 100 12.53 -17.99 -25.23
CA LEU A 100 11.24 -18.21 -24.58
C LEU A 100 11.23 -19.57 -23.86
N SER A 101 11.47 -19.57 -22.55
CA SER A 101 11.36 -20.77 -21.72
C SER A 101 9.93 -21.09 -21.29
N TYR A 102 8.95 -20.26 -21.69
CA TYR A 102 7.51 -20.38 -21.37
C TYR A 102 7.25 -20.85 -19.94
N TYR A 103 7.35 -19.91 -19.00
CA TYR A 103 6.88 -20.13 -17.64
C TYR A 103 5.42 -19.69 -17.53
N PHE A 104 4.61 -20.52 -16.91
CA PHE A 104 3.26 -20.14 -16.47
C PHE A 104 3.23 -20.05 -14.95
N GLN A 105 2.41 -19.13 -14.43
CA GLN A 105 2.20 -19.04 -13.00
C GLN A 105 1.39 -20.26 -12.54
N GLU A 106 1.98 -21.07 -11.66
CA GLU A 106 1.36 -22.29 -11.17
C GLU A 106 0.74 -22.12 -9.77
N ARG A 107 1.28 -21.21 -8.94
CA ARG A 107 0.84 -21.06 -7.55
C ARG A 107 1.11 -19.67 -6.97
N LEU A 108 0.32 -19.31 -5.96
CA LEU A 108 0.61 -18.24 -5.01
C LEU A 108 0.98 -18.90 -3.69
N LEU A 109 2.19 -18.64 -3.18
CA LEU A 109 2.62 -19.20 -1.90
C LEU A 109 2.02 -18.45 -0.71
N GLY A 110 1.92 -17.12 -0.80
CA GLY A 110 1.44 -16.26 0.27
C GLY A 110 2.12 -14.89 0.22
N SER A 111 1.94 -14.08 1.26
CA SER A 111 2.57 -12.78 1.43
C SER A 111 3.83 -12.87 2.29
N ALA A 112 4.87 -12.15 1.87
CA ALA A 112 6.17 -12.04 2.53
C ALA A 112 6.37 -10.63 3.13
N ASP A 113 5.44 -10.21 3.98
CA ASP A 113 5.47 -8.93 4.71
C ASP A 113 5.49 -9.11 6.24
N GLY A 114 6.06 -10.21 6.71
CA GLY A 114 6.10 -10.53 8.14
C GLY A 114 7.22 -9.83 8.90
N PRO A 115 7.20 -9.86 10.25
CA PRO A 115 8.26 -9.28 11.08
C PRO A 115 9.48 -10.19 11.24
N GLY A 116 9.47 -11.39 10.65
CA GLY A 116 10.53 -12.39 10.74
C GLY A 116 11.70 -12.15 9.77
N PRO A 117 12.59 -13.15 9.63
CA PRO A 117 13.79 -13.05 8.79
C PRO A 117 13.49 -12.75 7.31
N VAL A 118 14.43 -12.07 6.64
CA VAL A 118 14.38 -11.80 5.19
C VAL A 118 14.39 -13.11 4.40
N ILE A 119 13.45 -13.26 3.47
CA ILE A 119 13.44 -14.35 2.50
C ILE A 119 14.31 -13.93 1.32
N THR A 120 15.35 -14.70 1.07
CA THR A 120 16.29 -14.47 -0.02
C THR A 120 16.09 -15.50 -1.13
N ARG A 121 16.08 -15.03 -2.37
CA ARG A 121 15.99 -15.82 -3.59
C ARG A 121 17.35 -15.91 -4.25
N TRP A 122 17.87 -17.11 -4.36
CA TRP A 122 19.12 -17.43 -5.01
C TRP A 122 18.83 -18.16 -6.30
N PHE A 123 19.26 -17.61 -7.43
CA PHE A 123 19.10 -18.24 -8.74
C PHE A 123 20.45 -18.74 -9.24
N HIS A 124 20.54 -20.03 -9.56
CA HIS A 124 21.77 -20.61 -10.09
C HIS A 124 21.81 -20.49 -11.62
N THR A 125 22.76 -19.73 -12.16
CA THR A 125 22.82 -19.42 -13.60
C THR A 125 23.15 -20.64 -14.48
N GLY A 126 23.95 -21.59 -13.98
CA GLY A 126 24.24 -22.84 -14.69
C GLY A 126 23.06 -23.84 -14.73
N SER A 127 22.50 -24.22 -13.57
CA SER A 127 21.46 -25.24 -13.48
C SER A 127 20.03 -24.72 -13.68
N ASN A 128 19.81 -23.41 -13.60
CA ASN A 128 18.49 -22.77 -13.51
C ASN A 128 17.67 -23.22 -12.29
N ASP A 129 18.33 -23.66 -11.23
CA ASP A 129 17.69 -23.89 -9.94
C ASP A 129 17.42 -22.55 -9.23
N LEU A 130 16.42 -22.53 -8.36
CA LEU A 130 16.09 -21.38 -7.54
C LEU A 130 15.78 -21.81 -6.11
N VAL A 131 16.56 -21.29 -5.17
CA VAL A 131 16.42 -21.55 -3.74
C VAL A 131 15.86 -20.30 -3.05
N LEU A 132 14.75 -20.49 -2.34
CA LEU A 132 14.24 -19.56 -1.34
C LEU A 132 14.70 -20.00 0.05
N THR A 133 15.31 -19.08 0.79
CA THR A 133 15.79 -19.34 2.15
C THR A 133 15.83 -18.09 3.01
N THR A 134 15.59 -18.27 4.31
CA THR A 134 15.80 -17.27 5.35
C THR A 134 17.18 -17.35 5.99
N ASN A 135 17.96 -18.41 5.69
CA ASN A 135 19.34 -18.53 6.14
C ASN A 135 20.27 -17.74 5.20
N PRO A 136 20.84 -16.60 5.62
CA PRO A 136 21.68 -15.77 4.75
C PRO A 136 22.98 -16.46 4.31
N ASN A 137 23.37 -17.55 4.99
CA ASN A 137 24.64 -18.23 4.78
C ASN A 137 24.52 -19.53 3.97
N GLU A 138 23.30 -20.00 3.63
CA GLU A 138 23.11 -21.31 2.97
C GLU A 138 23.89 -21.45 1.66
N LEU A 139 23.91 -20.38 0.85
CA LEU A 139 24.57 -20.34 -0.45
C LEU A 139 25.65 -19.26 -0.54
N ALA A 140 25.98 -18.62 0.59
CA ALA A 140 26.96 -17.55 0.64
C ALA A 140 28.35 -18.05 0.21
N GLY A 141 29.00 -17.32 -0.71
CA GLY A 141 30.32 -17.67 -1.23
C GLY A 141 30.34 -18.78 -2.29
N GLN A 142 29.20 -19.40 -2.60
CA GLN A 142 29.10 -20.35 -3.71
C GLN A 142 29.05 -19.61 -5.06
N SER A 143 29.75 -20.14 -6.07
CA SER A 143 29.77 -19.56 -7.41
C SER A 143 28.44 -19.74 -8.14
N ASN A 144 28.17 -18.87 -9.13
CA ASN A 144 27.00 -18.95 -10.04
C ASN A 144 25.62 -18.73 -9.40
N TRP A 145 25.55 -18.27 -8.15
CA TRP A 145 24.29 -17.93 -7.51
C TRP A 145 24.04 -16.42 -7.47
N GLU A 146 22.87 -16.01 -7.95
CA GLU A 146 22.42 -14.61 -7.94
C GLU A 146 21.35 -14.40 -6.87
N LYS A 147 21.74 -13.69 -5.80
CA LYS A 147 20.86 -13.35 -4.67
C LYS A 147 19.97 -12.14 -4.97
N ARG A 148 18.72 -12.21 -4.54
CA ARG A 148 17.83 -11.05 -4.33
C ARG A 148 16.98 -11.24 -3.07
N ASP A 149 16.55 -10.13 -2.48
CA ASP A 149 15.59 -10.15 -1.37
C ASP A 149 14.17 -10.16 -1.95
N LEU A 150 13.30 -11.03 -1.44
CA LEU A 150 11.89 -11.14 -1.85
C LEU A 150 10.91 -10.63 -0.80
N GLY A 151 11.38 -10.23 0.38
CA GLY A 151 10.52 -9.83 1.49
C GLY A 151 10.97 -10.40 2.81
N THR A 152 10.06 -10.41 3.79
CA THR A 152 10.29 -10.93 5.14
C THR A 152 9.25 -11.99 5.48
N SER A 153 9.71 -13.07 6.10
CA SER A 153 8.86 -14.15 6.58
C SER A 153 8.09 -13.75 7.83
N TYR A 154 7.09 -14.54 8.21
CA TYR A 154 6.42 -14.44 9.51
C TYR A 154 7.08 -15.36 10.54
N ASN A 155 6.89 -15.09 11.82
CA ASN A 155 7.19 -16.08 12.84
C ASN A 155 6.10 -17.16 12.84
N GLY A 156 6.47 -18.43 13.03
CA GLY A 156 5.53 -19.56 12.89
C GLY A 156 4.49 -19.68 14.00
N ASP A 157 4.63 -18.90 15.08
CA ASP A 157 3.68 -18.80 16.19
C ASP A 157 2.64 -17.69 15.99
N GLU A 158 2.74 -16.90 14.91
CA GLU A 158 1.79 -15.83 14.66
C GLU A 158 0.43 -16.34 14.16
N PRO A 159 -0.69 -15.76 14.64
CA PRO A 159 -2.02 -16.06 14.12
C PRO A 159 -2.10 -15.86 12.61
N GLY A 160 -2.68 -16.83 11.91
CA GLY A 160 -2.86 -16.82 10.45
C GLY A 160 -1.60 -17.18 9.65
N SER A 161 -0.46 -17.40 10.30
CA SER A 161 0.74 -17.89 9.62
C SER A 161 0.62 -19.38 9.27
N PHE A 162 1.26 -19.76 8.16
CA PHE A 162 1.35 -21.15 7.71
C PHE A 162 2.74 -21.45 7.17
N PRO A 163 3.22 -22.71 7.31
CA PRO A 163 4.52 -23.12 6.85
C PRO A 163 4.57 -23.24 5.32
N ILE A 164 5.74 -22.93 4.75
CA ILE A 164 6.10 -23.27 3.38
C ILE A 164 7.12 -24.41 3.43
N TYR A 165 6.70 -25.54 2.88
CA TYR A 165 7.47 -26.76 2.79
C TYR A 165 8.39 -26.72 1.58
N ARG A 166 9.66 -27.08 1.76
CA ARG A 166 10.68 -27.15 0.73
C ARG A 166 10.96 -28.60 0.34
N TYR A 167 11.09 -28.82 -0.96
CA TYR A 167 11.46 -30.10 -1.53
C TYR A 167 12.53 -29.91 -2.60
N PHE A 168 13.38 -30.91 -2.78
CA PHE A 168 14.40 -30.89 -3.83
C PHE A 168 14.28 -32.12 -4.73
N ASN A 169 14.34 -31.89 -6.05
CA ASN A 169 14.45 -32.96 -7.03
C ASN A 169 15.87 -33.03 -7.60
N GLY A 170 16.59 -34.09 -7.24
CA GLY A 170 17.99 -34.28 -7.59
C GLY A 170 18.25 -34.51 -9.08
N ASP A 171 17.30 -35.11 -9.81
CA ASP A 171 17.41 -35.40 -11.24
C ASP A 171 17.15 -34.13 -12.06
N LYS A 172 16.09 -33.40 -11.70
CA LYS A 172 15.69 -32.16 -12.37
C LYS A 172 16.51 -30.96 -11.92
N LYS A 173 17.27 -31.04 -10.81
CA LYS A 173 17.99 -29.91 -10.19
C LYS A 173 17.08 -28.70 -9.96
N THR A 174 15.98 -28.91 -9.26
CA THR A 174 15.01 -27.84 -8.96
C THR A 174 14.46 -27.99 -7.54
N HIS A 175 14.37 -26.87 -6.84
CA HIS A 175 13.60 -26.80 -5.60
C HIS A 175 12.14 -26.51 -5.88
N PHE A 176 11.29 -27.00 -4.99
CA PHE A 176 9.85 -26.86 -5.02
C PHE A 176 9.33 -26.42 -3.66
N TYR A 177 8.37 -25.51 -3.68
CA TYR A 177 7.80 -24.91 -2.48
C TYR A 177 6.29 -25.02 -2.53
N THR A 178 5.70 -25.46 -1.42
CA THR A 178 4.24 -25.53 -1.26
C THR A 178 3.81 -25.21 0.17
N ARG A 179 2.60 -24.67 0.31
CA ARG A 179 1.90 -24.53 1.60
C ARG A 179 1.14 -25.80 2.01
N ASP A 180 0.96 -26.78 1.11
CA ASP A 180 0.25 -28.03 1.37
C ASP A 180 1.23 -29.21 1.39
N LYS A 181 1.53 -29.71 2.59
CA LYS A 181 2.39 -30.88 2.76
C LYS A 181 1.82 -32.12 2.07
N ASN A 182 0.50 -32.20 1.86
CA ASN A 182 -0.13 -33.39 1.28
C ASN A 182 0.16 -33.54 -0.22
N GLU A 183 0.65 -32.50 -0.91
CA GLU A 183 1.03 -32.59 -2.32
C GLU A 183 2.12 -33.67 -2.56
N LEU A 184 3.12 -33.72 -1.68
CA LEU A 184 4.28 -34.60 -1.83
C LEU A 184 4.58 -35.45 -0.59
N GLY A 185 3.92 -35.21 0.55
CA GLY A 185 4.18 -35.91 1.80
C GLY A 185 5.64 -35.74 2.24
N ASP A 186 6.30 -36.84 2.56
CA ASP A 186 7.75 -36.87 2.86
C ASP A 186 8.61 -37.09 1.59
N GLY A 187 7.97 -37.23 0.43
CA GLY A 187 8.62 -37.29 -0.88
C GLY A 187 7.77 -38.02 -1.93
N LYS A 188 7.74 -37.48 -3.15
CA LYS A 188 6.99 -38.04 -4.30
C LYS A 188 7.56 -37.49 -5.62
N ASP A 189 7.46 -38.24 -6.72
CA ASP A 189 7.87 -37.80 -8.07
C ASP A 189 9.33 -37.30 -8.17
N GLY A 190 10.21 -37.91 -7.38
CA GLY A 190 11.63 -37.58 -7.29
C GLY A 190 11.96 -36.37 -6.42
N TYR A 191 10.97 -35.76 -5.77
CA TYR A 191 11.15 -34.70 -4.79
C TYR A 191 11.34 -35.29 -3.39
N ALA A 192 12.44 -34.94 -2.73
CA ALA A 192 12.69 -35.27 -1.34
C ALA A 192 12.33 -34.08 -0.44
N TYR A 193 11.67 -34.35 0.69
CA TYR A 193 11.30 -33.32 1.66
C TYR A 193 12.55 -32.81 2.41
N GLU A 194 12.71 -31.48 2.48
CA GLU A 194 13.84 -30.83 3.15
C GLU A 194 13.46 -30.05 4.41
N GLY A 195 12.17 -29.95 4.73
CA GLY A 195 11.68 -29.24 5.90
C GLY A 195 10.81 -28.03 5.60
N ILE A 196 10.51 -27.27 6.64
CA ILE A 196 9.85 -25.96 6.54
C ILE A 196 10.93 -24.93 6.25
N ALA A 197 10.82 -24.20 5.13
CA ALA A 197 11.79 -23.17 4.77
C ALA A 197 11.53 -21.84 5.50
N PHE A 198 10.25 -21.46 5.63
CA PHE A 198 9.79 -20.24 6.30
C PHE A 198 8.26 -20.27 6.43
N TYR A 199 7.70 -19.25 7.09
CA TYR A 199 6.26 -19.08 7.24
C TYR A 199 5.79 -17.84 6.46
N LEU A 200 4.62 -17.96 5.83
CA LEU A 200 3.91 -16.86 5.17
C LEU A 200 2.52 -16.70 5.80
N LYS A 201 1.83 -15.61 5.47
CA LYS A 201 0.39 -15.47 5.68
C LYS A 201 -0.33 -15.38 4.35
N ASP A 202 -1.64 -15.56 4.37
CA ASP A 202 -2.45 -15.09 3.26
C ASP A 202 -2.25 -13.58 3.16
N SER A 203 -2.28 -13.07 1.93
CA SER A 203 -2.02 -11.66 1.77
C SER A 203 -3.12 -10.86 2.43
N GLU A 204 -2.75 -10.14 3.48
CA GLU A 204 -3.71 -9.36 4.23
C GLU A 204 -4.29 -8.31 3.29
N PRO A 205 -5.63 -8.20 3.23
CA PRO A 205 -6.29 -7.16 2.49
C PRO A 205 -5.84 -5.76 2.97
N LYS A 206 -4.85 -5.14 2.33
CA LYS A 206 -4.36 -3.81 2.74
C LYS A 206 -5.02 -2.71 1.94
N ALA A 207 -5.80 -1.88 2.63
CA ALA A 207 -6.35 -0.69 2.04
C ALA A 207 -5.23 0.27 1.61
N PHE A 208 -5.37 0.90 0.45
CA PHE A 208 -4.41 1.90 -0.04
C PHE A 208 -5.07 3.26 -0.16
N ARG A 209 -4.32 4.33 0.15
CA ARG A 209 -4.83 5.70 0.07
C ARG A 209 -4.91 6.13 -1.39
N LEU A 210 -6.03 6.74 -1.75
CA LEU A 210 -6.29 7.32 -3.07
C LEU A 210 -5.74 8.74 -3.14
N ARG A 211 -5.23 9.11 -4.32
CA ARG A 211 -4.53 10.37 -4.56
C ARG A 211 -5.50 11.51 -4.83
N ASP A 212 -5.11 12.71 -4.38
CA ASP A 212 -5.84 13.92 -4.73
C ASP A 212 -5.90 14.09 -6.26
N GLY A 213 -7.11 14.31 -6.77
CA GLY A 213 -7.40 14.40 -8.20
C GLY A 213 -7.67 13.06 -8.90
N GLU A 214 -7.88 11.97 -8.16
CA GLU A 214 -8.48 10.76 -8.73
C GLU A 214 -9.99 10.90 -8.84
N PHE A 215 -10.53 10.47 -9.98
CA PHE A 215 -11.94 10.62 -10.33
C PHE A 215 -12.63 9.25 -10.42
N PHE A 216 -13.87 9.19 -9.95
CA PHE A 216 -14.64 7.95 -9.90
C PHE A 216 -16.06 8.15 -10.43
N GLN A 217 -16.61 7.08 -10.98
CA GLN A 217 -18.04 6.95 -11.29
C GLN A 217 -18.58 5.76 -10.51
N ASP A 218 -19.62 6.00 -9.73
CA ASP A 218 -20.30 4.94 -8.99
C ASP A 218 -21.07 4.02 -9.96
N ASN A 219 -20.87 2.71 -9.85
CA ASN A 219 -21.51 1.73 -10.73
C ASN A 219 -23.02 1.64 -10.53
N ASN A 220 -23.50 1.88 -9.32
CA ASN A 220 -24.90 1.69 -8.94
C ASN A 220 -25.75 2.91 -9.30
N THR A 221 -25.21 4.10 -9.07
CA THR A 221 -25.92 5.39 -9.20
C THR A 221 -25.48 6.20 -10.41
N GLY A 222 -24.31 5.92 -10.98
CA GLY A 222 -23.69 6.73 -12.03
C GLY A 222 -23.13 8.07 -11.54
N ALA A 223 -23.20 8.36 -10.23
CA ALA A 223 -22.71 9.60 -9.64
C ALA A 223 -21.19 9.74 -9.79
N LEU A 224 -20.74 10.98 -9.97
CA LEU A 224 -19.33 11.30 -10.19
C LEU A 224 -18.70 11.81 -8.90
N TYR A 225 -17.44 11.43 -8.67
CA TYR A 225 -16.68 11.83 -7.48
C TYR A 225 -15.25 12.21 -7.83
N VAL A 226 -14.64 13.02 -6.98
CA VAL A 226 -13.21 13.31 -6.99
C VAL A 226 -12.66 13.23 -5.57
N VAL A 227 -11.45 12.69 -5.42
CA VAL A 227 -10.68 12.82 -4.18
C VAL A 227 -10.10 14.23 -4.14
N PHE A 228 -10.57 15.03 -3.19
CA PHE A 228 -10.23 16.43 -3.05
C PHE A 228 -9.83 16.74 -1.61
N GLU A 229 -8.56 17.10 -1.42
CA GLU A 229 -7.98 17.39 -0.10
C GLU A 229 -8.26 16.28 0.91
N SER A 230 -8.00 15.03 0.52
CA SER A 230 -8.25 13.82 1.33
C SER A 230 -9.72 13.50 1.64
N THR A 231 -10.67 14.21 1.05
CA THR A 231 -12.10 13.90 1.15
C THR A 231 -12.66 13.43 -0.19
N LEU A 232 -13.72 12.63 -0.18
CA LEU A 232 -14.42 12.25 -1.40
C LEU A 232 -15.56 13.24 -1.61
N ARG A 233 -15.44 14.08 -2.64
CA ARG A 233 -16.47 15.07 -2.98
C ARG A 233 -17.27 14.56 -4.18
N ARG A 234 -18.59 14.56 -4.07
CA ARG A 234 -19.47 14.28 -5.21
C ARG A 234 -19.46 15.48 -6.14
N ILE A 235 -19.47 15.22 -7.44
CA ILE A 235 -19.60 16.23 -8.48
C ILE A 235 -21.05 16.18 -8.96
N GLU A 236 -21.76 17.30 -8.82
CA GLU A 236 -23.22 17.39 -8.99
C GLU A 236 -23.69 16.82 -10.34
N SER A 237 -22.93 17.05 -11.43
CA SER A 237 -23.26 16.54 -12.75
C SER A 237 -22.04 16.42 -13.67
N SER A 238 -22.22 15.73 -14.80
CA SER A 238 -21.22 15.66 -15.88
C SER A 238 -20.90 17.04 -16.48
N ALA A 239 -21.85 17.98 -16.45
CA ALA A 239 -21.61 19.36 -16.88
C ALA A 239 -20.60 20.06 -15.94
N VAL A 240 -20.76 19.89 -14.63
CA VAL A 240 -19.81 20.43 -13.64
C VAL A 240 -18.43 19.80 -13.83
N MET A 241 -18.36 18.47 -13.99
CA MET A 241 -17.11 17.77 -14.32
C MET A 241 -16.42 18.38 -15.54
N ASN A 242 -17.14 18.49 -16.66
CA ASN A 242 -16.59 18.97 -17.94
C ASN A 242 -16.24 20.45 -17.92
N ASN A 243 -16.84 21.23 -17.03
CA ASN A 243 -16.57 22.66 -16.88
C ASN A 243 -15.41 22.94 -15.93
N LEU A 244 -15.13 22.09 -14.94
CA LEU A 244 -14.04 22.34 -13.98
C LEU A 244 -12.81 21.49 -14.21
N PHE A 245 -12.97 20.26 -14.72
CA PHE A 245 -11.93 19.25 -14.73
C PHE A 245 -11.71 18.66 -16.13
N SER A 246 -10.52 18.11 -16.32
CA SER A 246 -10.12 17.35 -17.51
C SER A 246 -9.44 16.05 -17.06
N PRO A 247 -10.19 15.11 -16.46
CA PRO A 247 -9.64 13.86 -15.94
C PRO A 247 -9.01 13.02 -17.05
N LEU A 248 -7.87 12.39 -16.77
CA LEU A 248 -7.26 11.42 -17.69
C LEU A 248 -8.06 10.11 -17.75
N TYR A 249 -8.63 9.73 -16.62
CA TYR A 249 -9.42 8.51 -16.46
C TYR A 249 -10.44 8.70 -15.33
N VAL A 250 -11.59 8.06 -15.45
CA VAL A 250 -12.64 8.00 -14.42
C VAL A 250 -12.84 6.54 -14.04
N PHE A 251 -12.44 6.18 -12.81
CA PHE A 251 -12.50 4.80 -12.34
C PHE A 251 -13.93 4.41 -11.95
N LYS A 252 -14.42 3.30 -12.50
CA LYS A 252 -15.70 2.72 -12.11
C LYS A 252 -15.54 1.89 -10.83
N ARG A 253 -16.36 2.16 -9.82
CA ARG A 253 -16.31 1.54 -8.48
C ARG A 253 -17.71 1.47 -7.87
N ASN A 254 -17.91 0.58 -6.92
CA ASN A 254 -19.06 0.65 -6.00
C ASN A 254 -18.62 1.53 -4.82
N ILE A 255 -18.91 2.83 -4.84
CA ILE A 255 -18.19 3.82 -4.01
C ILE A 255 -18.25 3.52 -2.51
N ASP A 256 -19.42 3.15 -2.00
CA ASP A 256 -19.59 2.89 -0.56
C ASP A 256 -19.08 1.50 -0.13
N GLU A 257 -19.06 0.55 -1.06
CA GLU A 257 -18.53 -0.78 -0.82
C GLU A 257 -17.01 -0.79 -0.92
N ASP A 258 -16.44 -0.11 -1.91
CA ASP A 258 -15.03 -0.15 -2.29
C ASP A 258 -14.20 0.93 -1.62
N LEU A 259 -14.77 2.06 -1.18
CA LEU A 259 -14.01 3.18 -0.62
C LEU A 259 -14.43 3.50 0.82
N THR A 260 -13.46 3.94 1.64
CA THR A 260 -13.68 4.46 3.00
C THR A 260 -13.01 5.81 3.17
N GLY A 261 -13.52 6.63 4.08
CA GLY A 261 -12.97 7.96 4.37
C GLY A 261 -14.05 9.04 4.36
N GLU A 262 -13.67 10.27 4.72
CA GLU A 262 -14.60 11.38 4.91
C GLU A 262 -15.24 11.85 3.59
N ARG A 263 -16.53 12.18 3.62
CA ARG A 263 -17.22 12.85 2.52
C ARG A 263 -17.05 14.35 2.68
N GLY A 264 -16.54 15.00 1.64
CA GLY A 264 -16.46 16.46 1.59
C GLY A 264 -17.75 17.06 1.02
N PRO A 265 -17.92 18.39 1.08
CA PRO A 265 -19.05 19.07 0.44
C PRO A 265 -19.10 18.76 -1.06
N ASP A 266 -20.30 18.73 -1.66
CA ASP A 266 -20.42 18.50 -3.09
C ASP A 266 -19.75 19.64 -3.89
N ILE A 267 -19.23 19.32 -5.07
CA ILE A 267 -18.82 20.31 -6.06
C ILE A 267 -20.03 20.57 -6.95
N THR A 268 -20.62 21.75 -6.79
CA THR A 268 -21.88 22.14 -7.43
C THR A 268 -21.65 22.94 -8.70
N SER A 269 -22.75 23.21 -9.41
CA SER A 269 -22.81 24.08 -10.59
C SER A 269 -22.38 25.53 -10.35
N SER A 270 -22.28 25.95 -9.08
CA SER A 270 -21.70 27.25 -8.71
C SER A 270 -20.18 27.30 -8.85
N ALA A 271 -19.52 26.13 -8.87
CA ALA A 271 -18.07 26.05 -8.87
C ALA A 271 -17.51 26.47 -10.23
N LYS A 272 -16.41 27.23 -10.22
CA LYS A 272 -15.76 27.74 -11.44
C LYS A 272 -14.30 28.08 -11.21
N LEU A 273 -13.54 28.16 -12.31
CA LEU A 273 -12.16 28.61 -12.29
C LEU A 273 -12.10 30.07 -12.72
N VAL A 274 -11.43 30.90 -11.91
CA VAL A 274 -11.30 32.33 -12.17
C VAL A 274 -9.84 32.73 -12.06
N GLN A 275 -9.33 33.45 -13.06
CA GLN A 275 -8.04 34.13 -12.98
C GLN A 275 -8.27 35.62 -12.77
N ASN A 276 -7.74 36.15 -11.66
CA ASN A 276 -7.78 37.57 -11.38
C ASN A 276 -6.80 38.31 -12.29
N THR A 277 -7.32 39.22 -13.11
CA THR A 277 -6.52 39.98 -14.09
C THR A 277 -5.54 40.96 -13.44
N ASN A 278 -5.72 41.28 -12.16
CA ASN A 278 -4.89 42.26 -11.44
C ASN A 278 -3.57 41.65 -10.93
N ASP A 279 -3.56 40.39 -10.53
CA ASP A 279 -2.40 39.71 -9.92
C ASP A 279 -2.04 38.38 -10.62
N GLY A 280 -2.81 37.96 -11.62
CA GLY A 280 -2.62 36.72 -12.37
C GLY A 280 -2.98 35.45 -11.60
N LYS A 281 -3.42 35.55 -10.34
CA LYS A 281 -3.71 34.39 -9.48
C LYS A 281 -4.96 33.66 -9.96
N ILE A 282 -4.92 32.33 -9.87
CA ILE A 282 -6.03 31.45 -10.24
C ILE A 282 -6.71 30.96 -8.97
N TYR A 283 -8.04 30.99 -8.97
CA TYR A 283 -8.88 30.54 -7.87
C TYR A 283 -9.89 29.52 -8.39
N MET A 284 -10.17 28.50 -7.58
CA MET A 284 -11.44 27.79 -7.66
C MET A 284 -12.44 28.57 -6.79
N VAL A 285 -13.52 29.02 -7.39
CA VAL A 285 -14.69 29.48 -6.64
C VAL A 285 -15.49 28.24 -6.29
N ASP A 286 -15.75 28.03 -5.01
CA ASP A 286 -16.42 26.85 -4.47
C ASP A 286 -17.44 27.32 -3.44
N ASP A 287 -18.73 27.18 -3.75
CA ASP A 287 -19.84 27.76 -2.96
C ASP A 287 -19.64 29.25 -2.61
N GLY A 288 -19.17 30.03 -3.59
CA GLY A 288 -18.89 31.46 -3.43
C GLY A 288 -17.57 31.81 -2.74
N LEU A 289 -16.85 30.84 -2.17
CA LEU A 289 -15.53 31.04 -1.59
C LEU A 289 -14.45 31.02 -2.66
N TYR A 290 -13.64 32.06 -2.74
CA TYR A 290 -12.48 32.11 -3.61
C TYR A 290 -11.31 31.38 -2.94
N ARG A 291 -10.97 30.20 -3.45
CA ARG A 291 -9.90 29.35 -2.95
C ARG A 291 -8.71 29.43 -3.90
N TYR A 292 -7.61 30.02 -3.46
CA TYR A 292 -6.42 30.21 -4.30
C TYR A 292 -5.79 28.85 -4.66
N ILE A 293 -5.30 28.72 -5.89
CA ILE A 293 -4.53 27.56 -6.38
C ILE A 293 -3.06 27.98 -6.46
N PRO A 294 -2.21 27.61 -5.47
CA PRO A 294 -0.90 28.23 -5.31
C PRO A 294 0.13 27.91 -6.39
N THR A 295 0.03 26.74 -7.01
CA THR A 295 1.03 26.24 -7.96
C THR A 295 0.40 25.49 -9.12
N THR A 296 1.08 25.49 -10.26
CA THR A 296 0.72 24.66 -11.42
C THR A 296 0.71 23.17 -11.08
N GLN A 297 1.53 22.72 -10.12
CA GLN A 297 1.52 21.34 -9.65
C GLN A 297 0.20 20.97 -8.98
N ILE A 298 -0.34 21.85 -8.13
CA ILE A 298 -1.66 21.65 -7.51
C ILE A 298 -2.75 21.71 -8.58
N PHE A 299 -2.65 22.68 -9.50
CA PHE A 299 -3.58 22.80 -10.61
C PHE A 299 -3.69 21.49 -11.43
N ASN A 300 -2.54 20.92 -11.78
CA ASN A 300 -2.43 19.70 -12.55
C ASN A 300 -2.81 18.44 -11.75
N SER A 301 -2.56 18.43 -10.43
CA SER A 301 -2.90 17.28 -9.58
C SER A 301 -4.40 17.05 -9.57
N TYR A 302 -5.19 18.11 -9.38
CA TYR A 302 -6.65 18.05 -9.43
C TYR A 302 -7.24 18.04 -10.85
N ARG A 303 -6.40 18.02 -11.89
CA ARG A 303 -6.83 18.02 -13.30
C ARG A 303 -7.79 19.16 -13.62
N PHE A 304 -7.56 20.34 -13.05
CA PHE A 304 -8.36 21.51 -13.41
C PHE A 304 -8.24 21.81 -14.90
N LYS A 305 -9.35 22.26 -15.50
CA LYS A 305 -9.46 22.49 -16.94
C LYS A 305 -9.06 23.92 -17.28
N GLU A 306 -7.90 24.08 -17.90
CA GLU A 306 -7.35 25.39 -18.26
C GLU A 306 -8.27 26.21 -19.17
N SER A 307 -8.94 25.58 -20.14
CA SER A 307 -9.86 26.26 -21.06
C SER A 307 -11.14 26.79 -20.39
N SER A 308 -11.38 26.43 -19.14
CA SER A 308 -12.53 26.90 -18.36
C SER A 308 -12.21 28.09 -17.45
N ILE A 309 -10.98 28.60 -17.48
CA ILE A 309 -10.57 29.73 -16.65
C ILE A 309 -11.23 31.02 -17.15
N GLU A 310 -12.11 31.60 -16.33
CA GLU A 310 -12.68 32.92 -16.56
C GLU A 310 -11.66 34.00 -16.17
N ARG A 311 -11.19 34.79 -17.14
CA ARG A 311 -10.29 35.93 -16.89
C ARG A 311 -11.10 37.20 -16.64
N LYS A 312 -11.08 37.69 -15.41
CA LYS A 312 -11.82 38.91 -15.02
C LYS A 312 -11.18 39.60 -13.81
N PRO A 313 -11.47 40.89 -13.58
CA PRO A 313 -11.12 41.51 -12.30
C PRO A 313 -11.91 40.83 -11.18
N VAL A 314 -11.20 40.33 -10.16
CA VAL A 314 -11.82 39.73 -8.98
C VAL A 314 -11.84 40.75 -7.86
N ARG A 315 -13.05 41.17 -7.45
CA ARG A 315 -13.26 41.76 -6.12
C ARG A 315 -13.58 40.62 -5.17
N MET A 316 -12.60 40.19 -4.38
CA MET A 316 -12.78 39.11 -3.41
C MET A 316 -13.85 39.52 -2.39
N MET A 317 -14.99 38.82 -2.40
CA MET A 317 -16.06 39.02 -1.42
C MET A 317 -15.93 38.06 -0.25
N PHE A 318 -15.57 36.79 -0.52
CA PHE A 318 -15.36 35.76 0.50
C PHE A 318 -14.15 34.90 0.12
N THR A 319 -13.14 34.88 0.99
CA THR A 319 -11.90 34.12 0.79
C THR A 319 -12.01 32.78 1.51
N GLY A 320 -11.83 31.69 0.78
CA GLY A 320 -11.73 30.35 1.35
C GLY A 320 -10.27 29.95 1.60
N LYS A 321 -10.07 28.82 2.27
CA LYS A 321 -8.74 28.21 2.43
C LYS A 321 -8.15 27.89 1.05
N ASP A 322 -6.89 28.22 0.85
CA ASP A 322 -6.11 27.83 -0.34
C ASP A 322 -6.23 26.33 -0.60
N ILE A 323 -6.32 25.97 -1.88
CA ILE A 323 -6.33 24.57 -2.30
C ILE A 323 -4.94 24.01 -2.09
N VAL A 324 -4.86 22.92 -1.33
CA VAL A 324 -3.62 22.19 -1.09
C VAL A 324 -3.68 20.80 -1.70
N LYS A 325 -2.51 20.22 -1.98
CA LYS A 325 -2.38 18.78 -2.22
C LYS A 325 -1.97 18.10 -0.91
N THR A 326 -2.73 17.10 -0.49
CA THR A 326 -2.58 16.38 0.77
C THR A 326 -2.05 14.96 0.61
N TYR A 327 -2.24 14.34 -0.56
CA TYR A 327 -1.68 13.03 -0.90
C TYR A 327 -1.42 12.86 -2.40
#